data_AF-B7MMY2-F1
#
_entry.id   AF-B7MMY2-F1
#
_cell.length_a   1.000
_cell.length_b   1.000
_cell.length_c   1.000
_cell.angle_alpha   90.00
_cell.angle_beta   90.00
_cell.angle_gamma   90.00
#
_symmetry.space_group_name_H-M   'P 1'
#
loop_
_entity.id
_entity.type
_entity.pdbx_description
1 polymer ?
#
loop_
_entity_poly.entity_id
_entity_poly.type
_entity_poly.pdbx_seq_one_letter_code
_entity_poly.pdbx_strand_id
1 'polypeptide(L)'
;MMSFQKIYSPMQLANAMKLVRQQNGWTQSELAKKIGIKQATISNFENNPNNTSLTTFFKILQSLELSMTLCDAKNASPEATEQQDLEW
;
A
#
# COMPACT_ATOMS: atom_id res chain seq x y z
N MET A 1 4.52 -11.96 8.43
CA MET A 1 3.89 -11.55 7.15
C MET A 1 3.31 -10.16 7.37
N MET A 2 3.56 -9.18 6.49
CA MET A 2 2.98 -7.84 6.67
C MET A 2 1.46 -7.91 6.50
N SER A 3 0.72 -7.33 7.44
CA SER A 3 -0.73 -7.17 7.33
C SER A 3 -1.05 -5.75 6.85
N PHE A 4 -1.66 -5.63 5.67
CA PHE A 4 -2.16 -4.34 5.19
C PHE A 4 -3.56 -4.07 5.76
N GLN A 5 -3.70 -2.93 6.44
CA GLN A 5 -4.99 -2.43 6.90
C GLN A 5 -5.75 -1.77 5.75
N LYS A 6 -7.06 -1.60 5.90
CA LYS A 6 -7.88 -0.83 4.95
C LYS A 6 -7.43 0.64 4.94
N ILE A 7 -7.30 1.22 3.74
CA ILE A 7 -6.79 2.57 3.52
C ILE A 7 -7.91 3.44 2.96
N TYR A 8 -8.14 4.60 3.56
CA TYR A 8 -9.25 5.51 3.26
C TYR A 8 -8.82 6.94 2.94
N SER A 9 -7.52 7.26 2.97
CA SER A 9 -7.01 8.58 2.62
C SER A 9 -5.64 8.53 1.94
N PRO A 10 -5.27 9.56 1.15
CA PRO A 10 -3.94 9.65 0.55
C PRO A 10 -2.81 9.59 1.59
N MET A 11 -3.01 10.20 2.76
CA MET A 11 -2.01 10.19 3.84
C MET A 11 -1.83 8.80 4.45
N GLN A 12 -2.93 8.05 4.65
CA GLN A 12 -2.83 6.65 5.12
C GLN A 12 -2.07 5.78 4.11
N LEU A 13 -2.34 5.98 2.81
CA LEU A 13 -1.63 5.27 1.73
C LEU A 13 -0.13 5.58 1.73
N ALA A 14 0.23 6.85 1.79
CA ALA A 14 1.62 7.30 1.84
C ALA A 14 2.37 6.73 3.06
N ASN A 15 1.74 6.75 4.24
CA ASN A 15 2.33 6.19 5.45
C ASN A 15 2.56 4.68 5.36
N ALA A 16 1.59 3.93 4.83
CA ALA A 16 1.73 2.49 4.63
C ALA A 16 2.87 2.15 3.66
N MET A 17 2.95 2.86 2.53
CA MET A 17 4.01 2.65 1.53
C MET A 17 5.39 3.08 2.05
N LYS A 18 5.46 4.17 2.81
CA LYS A 18 6.70 4.61 3.49
C LYS A 18 7.21 3.57 4.48
N LEU A 19 6.32 2.96 5.26
CA LEU A 19 6.67 1.90 6.19
C LEU A 19 7.26 0.69 5.46
N VAL A 20 6.62 0.24 4.37
CA VAL A 20 7.15 -0.85 3.54
C VAL A 20 8.54 -0.51 3.01
N ARG A 21 8.74 0.71 2.50
CA ARG A 21 10.06 1.17 2.05
C ARG A 21 11.12 1.04 3.16
N GLN A 22 10.82 1.55 4.34
CA GLN A 22 11.73 1.57 5.48
C GLN A 22 12.04 0.15 5.99
N GLN A 23 11.04 -0.73 6.03
CA GLN A 23 11.22 -2.12 6.46
C GLN A 23 12.08 -2.92 5.50
N ASN A 24 12.04 -2.60 4.20
CA ASN A 24 12.95 -3.17 3.21
C ASN A 24 14.34 -2.49 3.18
N GLY A 25 14.57 -1.48 4.03
CA GLY A 25 15.86 -0.75 4.07
C GLY A 25 16.13 0.13 2.85
N TRP A 26 15.12 0.39 2.02
CA TRP A 26 15.30 1.18 0.79
C TRP A 26 15.23 2.68 1.06
N THR A 27 16.08 3.43 0.37
CA THR A 27 16.05 4.89 0.33
C THR A 27 15.07 5.39 -0.74
N GLN A 28 14.62 6.64 -0.61
CA GLN A 28 13.80 7.28 -1.64
C GLN A 28 14.58 7.41 -2.97
N SER A 29 15.90 7.62 -2.92
CA SER A 29 16.73 7.73 -4.12
C SER A 29 16.82 6.43 -4.90
N GLU A 30 16.95 5.29 -4.22
CA GLU A 30 17.01 3.97 -4.86
C GLU A 30 15.70 3.65 -5.59
N LEU A 31 14.56 3.86 -4.92
CA LEU A 31 13.26 3.65 -5.54
C LEU A 31 13.03 4.57 -6.74
N ALA A 32 13.42 5.85 -6.62
CA ALA A 32 13.26 6.82 -7.68
C ALA A 32 14.07 6.44 -8.92
N LYS A 33 15.31 5.97 -8.71
CA LYS A 33 16.19 5.47 -9.78
C LYS A 33 15.60 4.22 -10.47
N LYS A 34 15.00 3.29 -9.72
CA LYS A 34 14.38 2.06 -10.24
C LYS A 34 13.25 2.35 -11.24
N ILE A 35 12.53 3.45 -11.09
CA ILE A 35 11.34 3.80 -11.90
C ILE A 35 11.49 5.09 -12.72
N GLY A 36 12.70 5.65 -12.79
CA GLY A 36 13.02 6.82 -13.60
C GLY A 36 12.27 8.09 -13.20
N ILE A 37 12.10 8.36 -11.90
CA ILE A 37 11.53 9.61 -11.39
C ILE A 37 12.52 10.36 -10.50
N LYS A 38 12.19 11.58 -10.10
CA LYS A 38 13.00 12.35 -9.15
C LYS A 38 12.78 11.85 -7.73
N GLN A 39 13.82 11.77 -6.90
CA GLN A 39 13.68 11.46 -5.47
C GLN A 39 12.70 12.42 -4.76
N ALA A 40 12.72 13.71 -5.14
CA ALA A 40 11.77 14.70 -4.65
C ALA A 40 10.30 14.31 -4.90
N THR A 41 10.00 13.58 -5.97
CA THR A 41 8.66 13.07 -6.25
C THR A 41 8.22 12.03 -5.22
N ILE A 42 9.13 11.14 -4.80
CA ILE A 42 8.86 10.16 -3.74
C ILE A 42 8.71 10.86 -2.39
N SER A 43 9.59 11.81 -2.08
CA SER A 43 9.48 12.62 -0.87
C SER A 43 8.15 13.38 -0.81
N ASN A 44 7.73 13.98 -1.92
CA ASN A 44 6.45 14.68 -1.98
C ASN A 44 5.26 13.72 -1.81
N PHE A 45 5.31 12.54 -2.42
CA PHE A 45 4.28 11.51 -2.19
C PHE A 45 4.21 11.11 -0.71
N GLU A 46 5.35 10.86 -0.06
CA GLU A 46 5.41 10.43 1.34
C GLU A 46 4.94 11.50 2.36
N ASN A 47 5.06 12.79 2.03
CA ASN A 47 4.75 13.88 2.96
C ASN A 47 3.50 14.69 2.59
N ASN A 48 3.13 14.76 1.30
CA ASN A 48 1.99 15.52 0.80
C ASN A 48 1.29 14.82 -0.40
N PRO A 49 0.65 13.66 -0.18
CA PRO A 49 0.16 12.80 -1.26
C PRO A 49 -1.05 13.32 -2.02
N ASN A 50 -1.76 14.35 -1.52
CA ASN A 50 -3.07 14.79 -2.05
C ASN A 50 -3.09 15.11 -3.56
N ASN A 51 -1.97 15.60 -4.09
CA ASN A 51 -1.84 15.99 -5.50
C ASN A 51 -0.99 14.99 -6.32
N THR A 52 -0.70 13.80 -5.78
CA THR A 52 0.07 12.78 -6.50
C THR A 52 -0.79 12.17 -7.60
N SER A 53 -0.31 12.20 -8.84
CA SER A 53 -1.01 11.52 -9.95
C SER A 53 -1.03 10.00 -9.73
N LEU A 54 -2.10 9.34 -10.18
CA LEU A 54 -2.18 7.87 -10.14
C LEU A 54 -1.01 7.22 -10.87
N THR A 55 -0.54 7.80 -11.99
CA THR A 55 0.65 7.32 -12.69
C THR A 55 1.89 7.29 -11.80
N THR A 56 2.12 8.35 -11.02
CA THR A 56 3.24 8.40 -10.06
C THR A 56 3.06 7.38 -8.95
N PHE A 57 1.85 7.29 -8.39
CA PHE A 57 1.50 6.32 -7.37
C PHE A 57 1.80 4.88 -7.84
N PHE A 58 1.32 4.46 -9.02
CA PHE A 58 1.56 3.12 -9.54
C PHE A 58 3.04 2.83 -9.83
N LYS A 59 3.82 3.83 -10.27
CA LYS A 59 5.27 3.67 -10.39
C LYS A 59 5.93 3.42 -9.03
N ILE A 60 5.55 4.17 -7.99
CA ILE A 60 6.09 3.94 -6.64
C ILE A 60 5.63 2.58 -6.09
N LEU A 61 4.39 2.18 -6.35
CA LEU A 61 3.87 0.86 -5.97
C LEU A 61 4.68 -0.27 -6.60
N GLN A 62 5.00 -0.15 -7.90
CA GLN A 62 5.86 -1.10 -8.62
C GLN A 62 7.29 -1.11 -8.07
N SER A 63 7.87 0.04 -7.72
CA SER A 63 9.24 0.08 -7.19
C SER A 63 9.36 -0.63 -5.84
N LEU A 64 8.29 -0.57 -5.05
CA LEU A 64 8.10 -1.26 -3.78
C LEU A 64 7.73 -2.74 -3.90
N GLU A 65 7.58 -3.26 -5.13
CA GLU A 65 7.17 -4.65 -5.39
C GLU A 65 5.78 -4.97 -4.79
N LEU A 66 4.89 -3.97 -4.82
CA LEU A 66 3.52 -4.07 -4.34
C LEU A 66 2.51 -4.03 -5.49
N SER A 67 1.30 -4.49 -5.19
CA SER A 67 0.10 -4.27 -5.98
C SER A 67 -1.03 -3.77 -5.07
N MET A 68 -2.19 -3.42 -5.63
CA MET A 68 -3.35 -3.02 -4.84
C MET A 68 -4.61 -3.73 -5.35
N THR A 69 -5.54 -3.95 -4.42
CA THR A 69 -6.88 -4.46 -4.72
C THR A 69 -7.91 -3.56 -4.06
N LEU A 70 -9.13 -3.55 -4.60
CA LEU A 70 -10.27 -2.94 -3.95
C LEU A 70 -10.88 -3.95 -2.98
N CYS A 71 -11.40 -3.46 -1.86
CA CYS A 71 -12.10 -4.27 -0.87
C CYS A 71 -13.33 -3.53 -0.35
N ASP A 72 -14.33 -4.28 0.10
CA ASP A 72 -15.52 -3.69 0.70
C ASP A 72 -15.17 -2.99 2.02
N ALA A 73 -15.69 -1.78 2.18
CA ALA A 73 -15.57 -1.06 3.44
C ALA A 73 -16.23 -1.82 4.60
N LYS A 74 -17.30 -2.60 4.31
CA LYS A 74 -18.20 -3.21 5.30
C LYS A 74 -17.92 -4.68 5.63
N ASN A 75 -17.17 -5.39 4.79
CA ASN A 75 -16.90 -6.81 5.05
C ASN A 75 -15.58 -6.96 5.81
N ALA A 76 -15.70 -7.17 7.11
CA ALA A 76 -14.67 -7.79 7.94
C ALA A 76 -15.22 -9.16 8.38
N SER A 77 -15.08 -10.17 7.52
CA SER A 77 -15.09 -11.60 7.85
C SER A 77 -14.93 -12.38 6.55
N PRO A 78 -13.99 -13.34 6.52
CA PRO A 78 -14.43 -14.71 6.34
C PRO A 78 -13.84 -15.57 7.43
N GLU A 79 -14.44 -15.53 8.62
CA GLU A 79 -14.55 -16.76 9.39
C GLU A 79 -15.79 -17.46 8.87
N ALA A 80 -15.57 -18.38 7.93
CA ALA A 80 -16.53 -19.42 7.63
C ALA A 80 -16.80 -20.14 8.95
N THR A 81 -17.98 -19.90 9.52
CA THR A 81 -18.52 -20.79 10.53
C THR A 81 -18.81 -22.10 9.78
N GLU A 82 -17.86 -23.03 9.82
CA GLU A 82 -18.18 -24.45 9.69
C GLU A 82 -19.16 -24.76 10.82
N GLN A 83 -20.44 -24.57 10.55
CA GLN A 83 -21.48 -25.25 11.30
C GLN A 83 -21.31 -26.72 10.94
N GLN A 84 -20.65 -27.46 11.84
CA GLN A 84 -20.78 -28.90 11.89
C GLN A 84 -22.26 -29.21 11.94
N ASP A 85 -22.77 -29.79 10.85
CA ASP A 85 -24.02 -30.53 10.82
C ASP A 85 -23.89 -31.64 11.88
N LEU A 86 -24.34 -31.34 13.10
CA LEU A 86 -24.64 -32.35 14.10
C LEU A 86 -25.94 -33.02 13.64
N GLU A 87 -25.78 -34.13 12.92
CA GLU A 87 -26.86 -35.09 12.70
C GLU A 87 -27.44 -35.51 14.05
N TRP A 88 -28.75 -35.28 14.20
CA TRP A 88 -29.60 -35.96 15.16
C TRP A 88 -30.68 -36.72 14.40
#